data_AF-A0A4R8GVR2-F1
#
_entry.id   AF-A0A4R8GVR2-F1
#
_cell.length_a   1.000
_cell.length_b   1.000
_cell.length_c   1.000
_cell.angle_alpha   90.00
_cell.angle_beta   90.00
_cell.angle_gamma   90.00
#
_symmetry.space_group_name_H-M   'P 1'
#
loop_
_entity.id
_entity.type
_entity.pdbx_description
1 polymer ?
#
loop_
_entity_poly.entity_id
_entity_poly.type
_entity_poly.pdbx_seq_one_letter_code
_entity_poly.pdbx_strand_id
1 'polypeptide(L)'
;MKKELLFAFAAFFFMSLSAITGVYAGEEDHKAVTVSKNKVDVTGDTKADTVYIKGVYYEEGASFLKEISLEIKASDGNTYKAELAGGYEPQIQFEVLNHDSIKDMFISIPTGGSGGLSNFYLYTLKDFTLTELAVPSPLVINSQFENGYKANIRIQDTKQSYTFDLRDRSEEYERLGLYLNGKLSEPTELMVNPYSTLKIIPVEGQNGLLGVQRISGAYNADTIAFVESFWLYEEGKWMLKDTKVMKMNSRKP
;
A
#
# COMPACT_ATOMS: atom_id res chain seq x y z
N MET A 1 -21.50 21.29 -57.61
CA MET A 1 -20.92 22.09 -56.50
C MET A 1 -21.84 22.27 -55.28
N LYS A 2 -22.95 23.04 -55.32
CA LYS A 2 -23.74 23.29 -54.08
C LYS A 2 -24.44 22.06 -53.48
N LYS A 3 -24.90 21.10 -54.30
CA LYS A 3 -25.59 19.87 -53.84
C LYS A 3 -24.62 18.79 -53.32
N GLU A 4 -23.44 18.67 -53.94
CA GLU A 4 -22.40 17.73 -53.52
C GLU A 4 -21.74 18.16 -52.20
N LEU A 5 -21.54 19.46 -52.01
CA LEU A 5 -21.03 20.01 -50.75
C LEU A 5 -21.99 19.73 -49.58
N LEU A 6 -23.31 19.82 -49.83
CA LEU A 6 -24.34 19.55 -48.82
C LEU A 6 -24.37 18.07 -48.40
N PHE A 7 -24.15 17.16 -49.35
CA PHE A 7 -24.04 15.73 -49.08
C PHE A 7 -22.78 15.39 -48.28
N ALA A 8 -21.65 16.03 -48.58
CA ALA A 8 -20.41 15.86 -47.83
C ALA A 8 -20.54 16.37 -46.38
N PHE A 9 -21.20 17.51 -46.17
CA PHE A 9 -21.48 18.03 -44.82
C PHE A 9 -22.43 17.12 -44.02
N ALA A 10 -23.47 16.57 -44.66
CA ALA A 10 -24.38 15.63 -44.00
C ALA A 10 -23.67 14.33 -43.60
N ALA A 11 -22.84 13.77 -44.49
CA ALA A 11 -22.07 12.55 -44.19
C ALA A 11 -21.05 12.78 -43.05
N PHE A 12 -20.39 13.93 -43.01
CA PHE A 12 -19.46 14.29 -41.93
C PHE A 12 -20.19 14.49 -40.59
N PHE A 13 -21.39 15.07 -40.61
CA PHE A 13 -22.23 15.25 -39.42
C PHE A 13 -22.74 13.91 -38.84
N PHE A 14 -23.08 12.93 -39.70
CA PHE A 14 -23.48 11.60 -39.22
C PHE A 14 -22.29 10.75 -38.72
N MET A 15 -21.09 10.90 -39.31
CA MET A 15 -19.87 10.24 -38.80
C MET A 15 -19.37 10.84 -37.48
N SER A 16 -19.58 12.13 -37.23
CA SER A 16 -19.22 12.74 -35.94
C SER A 16 -20.21 12.38 -34.82
N LEU A 17 -21.48 12.12 -35.14
CA LEU A 17 -22.47 11.69 -34.14
C LEU A 17 -22.15 10.31 -33.56
N SER A 18 -21.59 9.38 -34.33
CA SER A 18 -21.14 8.07 -33.80
C SER A 18 -19.87 8.14 -32.94
N ALA A 19 -19.13 9.26 -32.97
CA ALA A 19 -17.99 9.49 -32.08
C ALA A 19 -18.41 10.07 -30.72
N ILE A 20 -19.60 10.69 -30.62
CA ILE A 20 -20.09 11.30 -29.37
C ILE A 20 -20.86 10.29 -28.51
N THR A 21 -21.43 9.23 -29.11
CA THR A 21 -22.19 8.21 -28.37
C THR A 21 -21.33 7.16 -27.65
N GLY A 22 -20.00 7.27 -27.72
CA GLY A 22 -19.06 6.33 -27.10
C GLY A 22 -18.50 6.71 -25.73
N VAL A 23 -18.90 7.85 -25.15
CA VAL A 23 -18.35 8.36 -23.86
C VAL A 23 -19.39 8.41 -22.74
N TYR A 24 -20.62 7.93 -22.98
CA TYR A 24 -21.54 7.59 -21.89
C TYR A 24 -21.42 6.08 -21.62
N ALA A 25 -20.26 5.66 -21.13
CA ALA A 25 -20.24 4.51 -20.24
C ALA A 25 -21.11 4.92 -19.05
N GLY A 26 -22.24 4.24 -18.86
CA GLY A 26 -23.11 4.52 -17.73
C GLY A 26 -22.29 4.48 -16.46
N GLU A 27 -22.20 5.60 -15.76
CA GLU A 27 -21.96 5.56 -14.32
C GLU A 27 -23.14 4.79 -13.74
N GLU A 28 -23.00 3.48 -13.65
CA GLU A 28 -23.79 2.74 -12.69
C GLU A 28 -23.40 3.31 -11.33
N ASP A 29 -24.35 4.00 -10.71
CA ASP A 29 -24.31 4.49 -9.34
C ASP A 29 -24.20 3.27 -8.41
N HIS A 30 -23.01 2.67 -8.34
CA HIS A 30 -22.75 1.53 -7.48
C HIS A 30 -22.98 2.00 -6.04
N LYS A 31 -23.99 1.41 -5.40
CA LYS A 31 -24.39 1.81 -4.06
C LYS A 31 -23.26 1.55 -3.07
N ALA A 32 -22.92 2.57 -2.29
CA ALA A 32 -21.96 2.43 -1.20
C ALA A 32 -22.41 1.36 -0.20
N VAL A 33 -21.50 0.46 0.15
CA VAL A 33 -21.69 -0.58 1.16
C VAL A 33 -20.96 -0.22 2.44
N THR A 34 -21.47 -0.71 3.58
CA THR A 34 -20.73 -0.66 4.85
C THR A 34 -19.88 -1.92 4.96
N VAL A 35 -18.56 -1.76 4.91
CA VAL A 35 -17.60 -2.86 5.03
C VAL A 35 -17.38 -3.23 6.49
N SER A 36 -17.26 -2.23 7.36
CA SER A 36 -17.17 -2.45 8.80
C SER A 36 -17.88 -1.36 9.59
N LYS A 37 -18.30 -1.70 10.82
CA LYS A 37 -18.96 -0.79 11.76
C LYS A 37 -18.50 -1.13 13.18
N ASN A 38 -17.93 -0.16 13.86
CA ASN A 38 -17.41 -0.31 15.23
C ASN A 38 -18.00 0.77 16.15
N LYS A 39 -18.16 0.44 17.43
CA LYS A 39 -18.52 1.40 18.49
C LYS A 39 -17.38 1.51 19.48
N VAL A 40 -16.78 2.68 19.57
CA VAL A 40 -15.55 2.93 20.34
C VAL A 40 -15.41 4.43 20.57
N ASP A 41 -14.95 4.83 21.75
CA ASP A 41 -14.53 6.21 22.01
C ASP A 41 -13.19 6.46 21.31
N VAL A 42 -13.20 7.34 20.30
CA VAL A 42 -12.00 7.79 19.55
C VAL A 42 -11.78 9.29 19.68
N THR A 43 -12.61 9.97 20.49
CA THR A 43 -12.54 11.43 20.72
C THR A 43 -11.92 11.77 22.06
N GLY A 44 -12.00 10.86 23.04
CA GLY A 44 -11.54 11.04 24.40
C GLY A 44 -12.58 11.62 25.36
N ASP A 45 -13.85 11.73 24.94
CA ASP A 45 -14.92 12.32 25.74
C ASP A 45 -15.65 11.28 26.63
N THR A 46 -15.17 10.03 26.67
CA THR A 46 -15.73 8.87 27.38
C THR A 46 -17.06 8.34 26.84
N LYS A 47 -17.54 8.86 25.70
CA LYS A 47 -18.74 8.36 25.02
C LYS A 47 -18.35 7.58 23.77
N ALA A 48 -19.15 6.58 23.44
CA ALA A 48 -18.88 5.75 22.27
C ALA A 48 -19.26 6.49 20.97
N ASP A 49 -18.31 6.60 20.06
CA ASP A 49 -18.52 7.03 18.68
C ASP A 49 -18.88 5.82 17.80
N THR A 50 -19.45 6.07 16.62
CA THR A 50 -19.66 5.01 15.63
C THR A 50 -18.76 5.22 14.41
N VAL A 51 -17.82 4.31 14.22
CA VAL A 51 -16.82 4.36 13.14
C VAL A 51 -17.21 3.36 12.06
N TYR A 52 -17.18 3.81 10.80
CA TYR A 52 -17.49 3.02 9.62
C TYR A 52 -16.31 3.01 8.65
N ILE A 53 -16.04 1.84 8.06
CA ILE A 53 -15.39 1.76 6.75
C ILE A 53 -16.50 1.51 5.74
N LYS A 54 -16.63 2.42 4.77
CA LYS A 54 -17.55 2.29 3.65
C LYS A 54 -16.76 2.15 2.36
N GLY A 55 -17.39 1.58 1.34
CA GLY A 55 -16.78 1.54 0.02
C GLY A 55 -17.78 1.30 -1.08
N VAL A 56 -17.31 1.46 -2.31
CA VAL A 56 -18.06 1.22 -3.54
C VAL A 56 -17.33 0.15 -4.34
N TYR A 57 -18.02 -0.94 -4.67
CA TYR A 57 -17.44 -1.98 -5.51
C TYR A 57 -17.19 -1.45 -6.93
N TYR A 58 -16.16 -1.99 -7.58
CA TYR A 58 -15.86 -1.64 -8.97
C TYR A 58 -16.99 -2.01 -9.93
N GLU A 59 -17.63 -3.16 -9.69
CA GLU A 59 -18.82 -3.65 -10.38
C GLU A 59 -19.60 -4.60 -9.45
N GLU A 60 -20.84 -4.94 -9.80
CA GLU A 60 -21.66 -5.87 -9.03
C GLU A 60 -20.98 -7.25 -8.94
N GLY A 61 -20.81 -7.77 -7.72
CA GLY A 61 -20.15 -9.05 -7.46
C GLY A 61 -18.62 -9.00 -7.40
N ALA A 62 -17.99 -7.85 -7.66
CA ALA A 62 -16.54 -7.70 -7.49
C ALA A 62 -16.13 -7.73 -6.01
N SER A 63 -14.90 -8.16 -5.75
CA SER A 63 -14.26 -8.04 -4.42
C SER A 63 -13.46 -6.75 -4.26
N PHE A 64 -13.09 -6.10 -5.37
CA PHE A 64 -12.34 -4.85 -5.35
C PHE A 64 -13.28 -3.66 -5.11
N LEU A 65 -12.92 -2.82 -4.13
CA LEU A 65 -13.58 -1.55 -3.87
C LEU A 65 -12.81 -0.44 -4.58
N LYS A 66 -13.47 0.25 -5.51
CA LYS A 66 -12.87 1.38 -6.25
C LYS A 66 -12.73 2.63 -5.39
N GLU A 67 -13.64 2.81 -4.43
CA GLU A 67 -13.67 3.92 -3.48
C GLU A 67 -13.83 3.35 -2.08
N ILE A 68 -13.09 3.89 -1.12
CA ILE A 68 -13.17 3.51 0.30
C ILE A 68 -13.11 4.79 1.13
N SER A 69 -13.94 4.91 2.15
CA SER A 69 -13.93 6.04 3.09
C SER A 69 -14.04 5.59 4.54
N LEU A 70 -13.34 6.33 5.41
CA LEU A 70 -13.53 6.33 6.85
C LEU A 70 -14.63 7.36 7.18
N GLU A 71 -15.69 6.95 7.88
CA GLU A 71 -16.72 7.85 8.39
C GLU A 71 -16.89 7.65 9.90
N ILE A 72 -16.74 8.71 10.69
CA ILE A 72 -16.97 8.69 12.14
C ILE A 72 -18.18 9.56 12.48
N LYS A 73 -19.20 8.95 13.09
CA LYS A 73 -20.31 9.66 13.72
C LYS A 73 -19.97 9.83 15.19
N ALA A 74 -19.54 11.04 15.55
CA ALA A 74 -19.01 11.33 16.86
C ALA A 74 -20.12 11.69 17.86
N SER A 75 -19.79 11.63 19.14
CA SER A 75 -20.69 11.91 20.26
C SER A 75 -21.17 13.37 20.35
N ASP A 76 -20.48 14.31 19.69
CA ASP A 76 -20.87 15.71 19.54
C ASP A 76 -21.99 15.93 18.50
N GLY A 77 -22.39 14.87 17.78
CA GLY A 77 -23.41 14.89 16.74
C GLY A 77 -22.86 15.19 15.34
N ASN A 78 -21.57 15.49 15.20
CA ASN A 78 -20.93 15.73 13.92
C ASN A 78 -20.50 14.43 13.23
N THR A 79 -20.25 14.53 11.93
CA THR A 79 -19.71 13.43 11.12
C THR A 79 -18.40 13.83 10.48
N TYR A 80 -17.36 13.05 10.71
CA TYR A 80 -16.02 13.23 10.19
C TYR A 80 -15.74 12.20 9.10
N LYS A 81 -15.01 12.61 8.06
CA LYS A 81 -14.73 11.74 6.91
C LYS A 81 -13.30 11.88 6.41
N ALA A 82 -12.72 10.78 5.97
CA ALA A 82 -11.48 10.74 5.20
C ALA A 82 -11.62 9.76 4.03
N GLU A 83 -11.14 10.17 2.86
CA GLU A 83 -11.06 9.31 1.68
C GLU A 83 -9.81 8.44 1.75
N LEU A 84 -9.95 7.18 1.36
CA LEU A 84 -8.90 6.16 1.37
C LEU A 84 -8.73 5.60 -0.05
N ALA A 85 -7.56 5.03 -0.33
CA ALA A 85 -7.34 4.38 -1.62
C ALA A 85 -8.21 3.12 -1.77
N GLY A 86 -8.63 2.85 -3.01
CA GLY A 86 -9.30 1.61 -3.38
C GLY A 86 -8.43 0.37 -3.12
N GLY A 87 -9.08 -0.78 -2.96
CA GLY A 87 -8.42 -2.02 -2.59
C GLY A 87 -9.38 -3.14 -2.21
N TYR A 88 -8.82 -4.17 -1.61
CA TYR A 88 -9.54 -5.36 -1.16
C TYR A 88 -9.63 -5.36 0.36
N GLU A 89 -10.75 -5.86 0.88
CA GLU A 89 -10.92 -6.23 2.30
C GLU A 89 -10.31 -5.23 3.31
N PRO A 90 -10.72 -3.95 3.32
CA PRO A 90 -10.16 -2.97 4.24
C PRO A 90 -10.45 -3.37 5.70
N GLN A 91 -9.42 -3.30 6.53
CA GLN A 91 -9.49 -3.61 7.96
C GLN A 91 -9.15 -2.39 8.80
N ILE A 92 -9.79 -2.27 9.97
CA ILE A 92 -9.54 -1.19 10.94
C ILE A 92 -9.28 -1.79 12.32
N GLN A 93 -8.28 -1.23 13.01
CA GLN A 93 -7.91 -1.55 14.39
C GLN A 93 -7.87 -0.26 15.20
N PHE A 94 -8.15 -0.35 16.50
CA PHE A 94 -8.24 0.79 17.40
C PHE A 94 -7.24 0.63 18.55
N GLU A 95 -6.18 1.42 18.56
CA GLU A 95 -5.10 1.33 19.55
C GLU A 95 -4.48 2.68 19.86
N VAL A 96 -3.90 2.84 21.04
CA VAL A 96 -3.17 4.06 21.41
C VAL A 96 -1.76 3.97 20.84
N LEU A 97 -1.52 4.54 19.65
CA LEU A 97 -0.24 4.50 18.94
C LEU A 97 0.57 5.79 19.11
N ASN A 98 -0.10 6.94 19.20
CA ASN A 98 0.55 8.24 19.43
C ASN A 98 0.84 8.56 20.91
N HIS A 99 0.47 7.63 21.81
CA HIS A 99 0.69 7.70 23.26
C HIS A 99 0.00 8.85 24.00
N ASP A 100 -1.10 9.39 23.46
CA ASP A 100 -1.88 10.45 24.11
C ASP A 100 -3.10 9.95 24.93
N SER A 101 -3.20 8.63 25.10
CA SER A 101 -4.29 7.89 25.77
C SER A 101 -5.61 7.79 25.00
N ILE A 102 -5.71 8.36 23.80
CA ILE A 102 -6.87 8.23 22.92
C ILE A 102 -6.59 7.12 21.89
N LYS A 103 -7.63 6.37 21.52
CA LYS A 103 -7.49 5.31 20.51
C LYS A 103 -7.39 5.92 19.12
N ASP A 104 -6.29 5.62 18.44
CA ASP A 104 -6.08 5.91 17.03
C ASP A 104 -6.72 4.83 16.16
N MET A 105 -7.05 5.19 14.93
CA MET A 105 -7.67 4.35 13.91
C MET A 105 -6.63 3.92 12.89
N PHE A 106 -6.08 2.72 13.06
CA PHE A 106 -5.13 2.13 12.13
C PHE A 106 -5.86 1.30 11.08
N ILE A 107 -5.68 1.64 9.80
CA ILE A 107 -6.41 1.04 8.68
C ILE A 107 -5.41 0.39 7.72
N SER A 108 -5.72 -0.82 7.26
CA SER A 108 -4.95 -1.53 6.24
C SER A 108 -5.84 -1.96 5.08
N ILE A 109 -5.39 -1.68 3.85
CA ILE A 109 -6.13 -1.96 2.62
C ILE A 109 -5.21 -2.68 1.62
N PRO A 110 -5.28 -4.02 1.53
CA PRO A 110 -4.61 -4.78 0.48
C PRO A 110 -4.87 -4.23 -0.93
N THR A 111 -3.83 -4.04 -1.73
CA THR A 111 -3.96 -3.56 -3.12
C THR A 111 -4.21 -4.70 -4.11
N GLY A 112 -3.98 -5.95 -3.68
CA GLY A 112 -3.96 -7.13 -4.54
C GLY A 112 -2.67 -7.25 -5.37
N GLY A 113 -2.69 -8.15 -6.35
CA GLY A 113 -1.55 -8.43 -7.23
C GLY A 113 -0.45 -9.31 -6.63
N SER A 114 0.53 -9.71 -7.45
CA SER A 114 1.64 -10.60 -7.03
C SER A 114 2.63 -9.92 -6.09
N GLY A 115 2.58 -8.59 -6.00
CA GLY A 115 3.36 -7.80 -5.04
C GLY A 115 2.96 -8.08 -3.58
N GLY A 116 1.69 -8.40 -3.33
CA GLY A 116 1.16 -8.55 -1.96
C GLY A 116 1.34 -7.27 -1.14
N LEU A 117 1.05 -6.11 -1.76
CA LEU A 117 1.18 -4.80 -1.14
C LEU A 117 -0.13 -4.39 -0.47
N SER A 118 -0.04 -3.45 0.46
CA SER A 118 -1.18 -2.85 1.15
C SER A 118 -0.95 -1.36 1.37
N ASN A 119 -2.02 -0.58 1.28
CA ASN A 119 -2.05 0.79 1.74
C ASN A 119 -2.35 0.81 3.24
N PHE A 120 -1.71 1.71 3.98
CA PHE A 120 -1.90 1.84 5.43
C PHE A 120 -2.17 3.29 5.80
N TYR A 121 -3.06 3.49 6.76
CA TYR A 121 -3.44 4.81 7.24
C TYR A 121 -3.52 4.82 8.76
N LEU A 122 -3.27 5.98 9.35
CA LEU A 122 -3.44 6.21 10.77
C LEU A 122 -4.10 7.56 11.00
N TYR A 123 -5.26 7.53 11.65
CA TYR A 123 -6.03 8.72 11.99
C TYR A 123 -6.30 8.80 13.49
N THR A 124 -6.37 10.02 14.02
CA THR A 124 -6.92 10.31 15.35
C THR A 124 -8.10 11.26 15.22
N LEU A 125 -9.08 11.15 16.13
CA LEU A 125 -10.20 12.09 16.26
C LEU A 125 -10.18 12.79 17.62
N LYS A 126 -9.01 12.88 18.25
CA LYS A 126 -8.85 13.56 19.55
C LYS A 126 -9.45 14.97 19.52
N ASP A 127 -10.19 15.28 20.59
CA ASP A 127 -10.84 16.58 20.77
C ASP A 127 -11.68 16.99 19.54
N PHE A 128 -12.35 16.02 18.91
CA PHE A 128 -13.22 16.21 17.76
C PHE A 128 -12.50 16.79 16.52
N THR A 129 -11.19 16.58 16.42
CA THR A 129 -10.36 17.03 15.29
C THR A 129 -9.77 15.84 14.54
N LEU A 130 -10.31 15.56 13.35
CA LEU A 130 -9.82 14.46 12.51
C LEU A 130 -8.45 14.83 11.95
N THR A 131 -7.41 14.12 12.39
CA THR A 131 -6.03 14.36 11.97
C THR A 131 -5.43 13.07 11.42
N GLU A 132 -4.79 13.15 10.25
CA GLU A 132 -3.96 12.08 9.73
C GLU A 132 -2.59 12.14 10.42
N LEU A 133 -2.27 11.12 11.22
CA LEU A 133 -0.97 10.99 11.88
C LEU A 133 0.11 10.45 10.93
N ALA A 134 -0.33 9.93 9.78
CA ALA A 134 0.44 9.14 8.82
C ALA A 134 1.09 7.90 9.46
N VAL A 135 1.35 6.89 8.62
CA VAL A 135 2.17 5.74 9.00
C VAL A 135 3.65 6.05 8.72
N PRO A 136 4.62 5.35 9.32
CA PRO A 136 6.02 5.49 8.93
C PRO A 136 6.16 5.19 7.44
N SER A 137 7.08 5.88 6.77
CA SER A 137 7.41 5.56 5.38
C SER A 137 8.30 4.31 5.31
N PRO A 138 8.18 3.47 4.26
CA PRO A 138 9.12 2.37 4.03
C PRO A 138 10.57 2.85 4.06
N LEU A 139 11.46 1.99 4.56
CA LEU A 139 12.89 2.28 4.58
C LEU A 139 13.41 2.47 3.16
N VAL A 140 14.30 3.45 3.01
CA VAL A 140 15.06 3.63 1.77
C VAL A 140 16.23 2.64 1.79
N ILE A 141 16.20 1.69 0.86
CA ILE A 141 17.20 0.62 0.77
C ILE A 141 17.86 0.72 -0.60
N ASN A 142 19.14 1.08 -0.63
CA ASN A 142 19.94 0.95 -1.85
C ASN A 142 20.25 -0.53 -2.06
N SER A 143 20.08 -1.01 -3.29
CA SER A 143 20.24 -2.43 -3.58
C SER A 143 20.84 -2.65 -4.97
N GLN A 144 21.69 -3.66 -5.11
CA GLN A 144 22.27 -4.02 -6.39
C GLN A 144 22.63 -5.50 -6.43
N PHE A 145 22.50 -6.10 -7.61
CA PHE A 145 23.19 -7.34 -7.91
C PHE A 145 24.70 -7.08 -8.04
N GLU A 146 25.48 -8.14 -7.86
CA GLU A 146 26.94 -8.13 -7.90
C GLU A 146 27.48 -9.36 -8.63
N ASN A 147 28.64 -9.22 -9.26
CA ASN A 147 29.33 -10.35 -9.90
C ASN A 147 29.51 -11.54 -8.93
N GLY A 148 29.49 -12.74 -9.50
CA GLY A 148 29.59 -14.00 -8.76
C GLY A 148 28.30 -14.40 -8.06
N TYR A 149 27.14 -14.05 -8.65
CA TYR A 149 25.80 -14.32 -8.12
C TYR A 149 25.62 -13.82 -6.70
N LYS A 150 25.95 -12.54 -6.49
CA LYS A 150 25.79 -11.88 -5.21
C LYS A 150 24.78 -10.76 -5.34
N ALA A 151 24.29 -10.30 -4.21
CA ALA A 151 23.60 -9.02 -4.14
C ALA A 151 23.96 -8.29 -2.85
N ASN A 152 23.96 -6.97 -2.90
CA ASN A 152 24.18 -6.11 -1.75
C ASN A 152 22.94 -5.24 -1.52
N ILE A 153 22.64 -5.00 -0.25
CA ILE A 153 21.70 -3.97 0.17
C ILE A 153 22.33 -3.08 1.23
N ARG A 154 21.91 -1.82 1.28
CA ARG A 154 22.26 -0.85 2.32
C ARG A 154 21.02 -0.10 2.77
N ILE A 155 20.67 -0.22 4.05
CA ILE A 155 19.58 0.53 4.67
C ILE A 155 20.09 1.94 4.96
N GLN A 156 19.44 2.98 4.43
CA GLN A 156 19.95 4.34 4.54
C GLN A 156 19.92 4.87 5.97
N ASP A 157 18.87 4.58 6.74
CA ASP A 157 18.68 5.08 8.10
C ASP A 157 19.74 4.50 9.06
N THR A 158 19.98 3.19 9.01
CA THR A 158 20.92 2.51 9.92
C THR A 158 22.35 2.43 9.38
N LYS A 159 22.57 2.75 8.10
CA LYS A 159 23.83 2.59 7.36
C LYS A 159 24.36 1.15 7.31
N GLN A 160 23.56 0.18 7.74
CA GLN A 160 23.92 -1.23 7.72
C GLN A 160 23.87 -1.77 6.29
N SER A 161 24.82 -2.63 5.97
CA SER A 161 24.92 -3.28 4.66
C SER A 161 24.89 -4.79 4.82
N TYR A 162 24.22 -5.47 3.89
CA TYR A 162 24.06 -6.91 3.88
C TYR A 162 24.42 -7.44 2.50
N THR A 163 25.09 -8.59 2.45
CA THR A 163 25.43 -9.27 1.19
C THR A 163 24.79 -10.65 1.19
N PHE A 164 24.13 -10.97 0.08
CA PHE A 164 23.46 -12.24 -0.14
C PHE A 164 24.23 -13.04 -1.19
N ASP A 165 24.49 -14.30 -0.87
CA ASP A 165 24.91 -15.31 -1.84
C ASP A 165 23.68 -15.90 -2.53
N LEU A 166 23.62 -15.76 -3.86
CA LEU A 166 22.52 -16.18 -4.73
C LEU A 166 22.98 -17.26 -5.73
N ARG A 167 24.12 -17.93 -5.48
CA ARG A 167 24.61 -19.02 -6.33
C ARG A 167 23.61 -20.16 -6.49
N ASP A 168 22.71 -20.35 -5.53
CA ASP A 168 21.62 -21.32 -5.60
C ASP A 168 20.57 -21.00 -6.68
N ARG A 169 20.59 -19.78 -7.25
CA ARG A 169 19.71 -19.31 -8.32
C ARG A 169 20.46 -19.07 -9.64
N SER A 170 21.72 -19.46 -9.73
CA SER A 170 22.60 -19.11 -10.86
C SER A 170 22.05 -19.59 -12.21
N GLU A 171 21.56 -20.83 -12.29
CA GLU A 171 21.03 -21.39 -13.54
C GLU A 171 19.84 -20.56 -14.07
N GLU A 172 18.93 -20.17 -13.18
CA GLU A 172 17.80 -19.33 -13.54
C GLU A 172 18.25 -17.94 -13.98
N TYR A 173 19.19 -17.33 -13.26
CA TYR A 173 19.69 -16.00 -13.60
C TYR A 173 20.48 -15.96 -14.92
N GLU A 174 21.24 -17.00 -15.24
CA GLU A 174 21.89 -17.16 -16.56
C GLU A 174 20.84 -17.35 -17.66
N ARG A 175 19.83 -18.18 -17.43
CA ARG A 175 18.71 -18.38 -18.37
C ARG A 175 17.94 -17.09 -18.66
N LEU A 176 17.78 -16.24 -17.65
CA LEU A 176 17.14 -14.93 -17.78
C LEU A 176 18.07 -13.87 -18.41
N GLY A 177 19.35 -14.19 -18.65
CA GLY A 177 20.33 -13.26 -19.19
C GLY A 177 20.81 -12.19 -18.22
N LEU A 178 20.50 -12.32 -16.93
CA LEU A 178 20.97 -11.39 -15.89
C LEU A 178 22.48 -11.52 -15.67
N TYR A 179 22.99 -12.75 -15.79
CA TYR A 179 24.42 -13.05 -15.74
C TYR A 179 24.86 -13.78 -17.01
N LEU A 180 26.15 -13.64 -17.32
CA LEU A 180 26.88 -14.46 -18.27
C LEU A 180 28.14 -14.99 -17.57
N ASN A 181 28.17 -16.30 -17.31
CA ASN A 181 29.25 -16.98 -16.58
C ASN A 181 29.60 -16.29 -15.25
N GLY A 182 28.57 -15.89 -14.50
CA GLY A 182 28.71 -15.24 -13.20
C GLY A 182 29.13 -13.77 -13.27
N LYS A 183 29.23 -13.16 -14.45
CA LYS A 183 29.36 -11.71 -14.61
C LYS A 183 28.00 -11.09 -14.92
N LEU A 184 27.64 -10.00 -14.27
CA LEU A 184 26.43 -9.26 -14.60
C LEU A 184 26.48 -8.75 -16.04
N SER A 185 25.35 -8.88 -16.73
CA SER A 185 25.17 -8.35 -18.09
C SER A 185 25.19 -6.83 -18.09
N GLU A 186 24.56 -6.20 -17.11
CA GLU A 186 24.55 -4.75 -16.88
C GLU A 186 24.34 -4.44 -15.38
N PRO A 187 24.59 -3.19 -14.91
CA PRO A 187 24.24 -2.79 -13.56
C PRO A 187 22.72 -2.93 -13.33
N THR A 188 22.32 -3.71 -12.33
CA THR A 188 20.91 -4.01 -12.05
C THR A 188 20.63 -3.93 -10.56
N GLU A 189 19.59 -3.19 -10.19
CA GLU A 189 19.10 -3.10 -8.81
C GLU A 189 18.20 -4.28 -8.44
N LEU A 190 18.06 -4.55 -7.15
CA LEU A 190 17.03 -5.48 -6.67
C LEU A 190 15.68 -4.76 -6.66
N MET A 191 14.61 -5.56 -6.66
CA MET A 191 13.26 -5.03 -6.46
C MET A 191 13.02 -4.84 -4.95
N VAL A 192 13.12 -3.60 -4.47
CA VAL A 192 12.75 -3.25 -3.09
C VAL A 192 11.29 -2.84 -3.06
N ASN A 193 10.44 -3.71 -2.53
CA ASN A 193 9.01 -3.44 -2.48
C ASN A 193 8.66 -2.50 -1.30
N PRO A 194 7.56 -1.73 -1.42
CA PRO A 194 6.93 -1.06 -0.27
C PRO A 194 6.47 -2.06 0.79
N TYR A 195 5.83 -1.56 1.85
CA TYR A 195 5.29 -2.45 2.88
C TYR A 195 4.30 -3.45 2.30
N SER A 196 4.66 -4.74 2.40
CA SER A 196 3.69 -5.82 2.26
C SER A 196 2.85 -5.97 3.52
N THR A 197 3.38 -5.50 4.65
CA THR A 197 2.75 -5.62 5.96
C THR A 197 3.21 -4.48 6.85
N LEU A 198 2.25 -3.88 7.56
CA LEU A 198 2.48 -2.97 8.67
C LEU A 198 1.52 -3.41 9.79
N LYS A 199 2.04 -3.78 10.95
CA LYS A 199 1.26 -4.37 12.05
C LYS A 199 1.56 -3.68 13.37
N ILE A 200 0.54 -3.55 14.20
CA ILE A 200 0.68 -3.09 15.57
C ILE A 200 1.34 -4.20 16.39
N ILE A 201 2.45 -3.88 17.04
CA ILE A 201 3.19 -4.78 17.93
C ILE A 201 3.76 -4.01 19.12
N PRO A 202 4.08 -4.67 20.23
CA PRO A 202 4.89 -4.05 21.27
C PRO A 202 6.32 -3.77 20.77
N VAL A 203 6.78 -2.53 20.87
CA VAL A 203 8.16 -2.09 20.63
C VAL A 203 8.63 -1.37 21.90
N GLU A 204 9.73 -1.84 22.49
CA GLU A 204 10.26 -1.29 23.76
C GLU A 204 9.21 -1.17 24.90
N GLY A 205 8.22 -2.08 24.92
CA GLY A 205 7.15 -2.10 25.92
C GLY A 205 5.96 -1.18 25.64
N GLN A 206 5.95 -0.45 24.52
CA GLN A 206 4.86 0.43 24.08
C GLN A 206 4.24 -0.08 22.77
N ASN A 207 3.01 0.34 22.47
CA ASN A 207 2.39 0.04 21.17
C ASN A 207 3.15 0.75 20.04
N GLY A 208 3.74 -0.02 19.14
CA GLY A 208 4.46 0.48 17.97
C GLY A 208 4.04 -0.25 16.69
N LEU A 209 4.80 -0.04 15.62
CA LEU A 209 4.55 -0.67 14.32
C LEU A 209 5.74 -1.52 13.85
N LEU A 210 5.43 -2.70 13.32
CA LEU A 210 6.33 -3.54 12.54
C LEU A 210 6.02 -3.38 11.06
N GLY A 211 6.93 -2.76 10.31
CA GLY A 211 6.87 -2.67 8.85
C GLY A 211 7.73 -3.75 8.20
N VAL A 212 7.20 -4.47 7.22
CA VAL A 212 7.90 -5.53 6.48
C VAL A 212 7.98 -5.17 5.01
N GLN A 213 9.20 -5.05 4.48
CA GLN A 213 9.50 -4.89 3.07
C GLN A 213 10.11 -6.17 2.50
N ARG A 214 9.69 -6.53 1.28
CA ARG A 214 10.28 -7.66 0.55
C ARG A 214 11.34 -7.13 -0.41
N ILE A 215 12.48 -7.82 -0.45
CA ILE A 215 13.51 -7.62 -1.44
C ILE A 215 13.51 -8.84 -2.37
N SER A 216 13.19 -8.59 -3.63
CA SER A 216 13.14 -9.62 -4.66
C SER A 216 14.25 -9.43 -5.69
N GLY A 217 14.68 -10.53 -6.30
CA GLY A 217 15.70 -10.56 -7.33
C GLY A 217 15.12 -10.26 -8.71
N ALA A 218 15.23 -11.22 -9.63
CA ALA A 218 14.93 -11.00 -11.04
C ALA A 218 13.43 -10.78 -11.34
N TYR A 219 12.54 -11.18 -10.42
CA TYR A 219 11.10 -10.97 -10.50
C TYR A 219 10.47 -11.02 -9.10
N ASN A 220 9.24 -10.52 -8.95
CA ASN A 220 8.58 -10.36 -7.64
C ASN A 220 8.54 -11.62 -6.76
N ALA A 221 8.37 -12.80 -7.36
CA ALA A 221 8.32 -14.08 -6.65
C ALA A 221 9.70 -14.65 -6.27
N ASP A 222 10.79 -14.17 -6.88
CA ASP A 222 12.17 -14.49 -6.48
C ASP A 222 12.55 -13.70 -5.23
N THR A 223 12.05 -14.14 -4.08
CA THR A 223 12.33 -13.48 -2.81
C THR A 223 13.76 -13.77 -2.36
N ILE A 224 14.55 -12.71 -2.11
CA ILE A 224 15.91 -12.80 -1.56
C ILE A 224 15.90 -12.60 -0.05
N ALA A 225 15.17 -11.59 0.42
CA ALA A 225 15.13 -11.25 1.84
C ALA A 225 13.85 -10.49 2.22
N PHE A 226 13.57 -10.45 3.51
CA PHE A 226 12.64 -9.52 4.14
C PHE A 226 13.42 -8.56 5.04
N VAL A 227 13.01 -7.30 5.04
CA VAL A 227 13.51 -6.28 5.96
C VAL A 227 12.37 -5.85 6.87
N GLU A 228 12.54 -6.13 8.16
CA GLU A 228 11.67 -5.68 9.24
C GLU A 228 12.17 -4.35 9.78
N SER A 229 11.24 -3.44 10.06
CA SER A 229 11.48 -2.13 10.66
C SER A 229 10.53 -1.95 11.84
N PHE A 230 11.08 -1.54 12.99
CA PHE A 230 10.34 -1.38 14.23
C PHE A 230 10.23 0.10 14.56
N TRP A 231 9.01 0.59 14.73
CA TRP A 231 8.73 2.02 14.87
C TRP A 231 7.97 2.32 16.16
N LEU A 232 8.32 3.43 16.80
CA LEU A 232 7.54 4.04 17.88
C LEU A 232 7.19 5.49 17.53
N TYR A 233 6.03 5.95 17.95
CA TYR A 233 5.61 7.33 17.73
C TYR A 233 6.07 8.19 18.91
N GLU A 234 7.00 9.11 18.66
CA GLU A 234 7.60 9.96 19.69
C GLU A 234 7.67 11.39 19.18
N GLU A 235 7.31 12.36 20.01
CA GLU A 235 7.43 13.79 19.69
C GLU A 235 6.74 14.19 18.37
N GLY A 236 5.60 13.56 18.05
CA GLY A 236 4.81 13.87 16.84
C GLY A 236 5.34 13.23 15.55
N LYS A 237 6.25 12.25 15.63
CA LYS A 237 6.80 11.55 14.46
C LYS A 237 7.12 10.08 14.75
N TRP A 238 7.21 9.29 13.69
CA TRP A 238 7.68 7.92 13.78
C TRP A 238 9.20 7.86 13.89
N MET A 239 9.69 7.20 14.94
CA MET A 239 11.10 6.96 15.22
C MET A 239 11.42 5.49 14.93
N LEU A 240 12.40 5.27 14.04
CA LEU A 240 12.93 3.94 13.77
C LEU A 240 13.75 3.47 14.98
N LYS A 241 13.34 2.37 15.59
CA LYS A 241 13.99 1.79 16.78
C LYS A 241 14.96 0.69 16.43
N ASP A 242 14.57 -0.19 15.51
CA ASP A 242 15.42 -1.29 15.06
C ASP A 242 15.09 -1.71 13.62
N THR A 243 16.03 -2.41 13.00
CA THR A 243 15.84 -3.08 11.71
C THR A 243 16.41 -4.48 11.75
N LYS A 244 15.70 -5.44 11.16
CA LYS A 244 16.16 -6.82 11.05
C LYS A 244 16.04 -7.31 9.61
N VAL A 245 17.12 -7.92 9.12
CA VAL A 245 17.15 -8.50 7.77
C VAL A 245 17.12 -10.02 7.87
N MET A 246 16.13 -10.62 7.22
CA MET A 246 15.93 -12.07 7.17
C MET A 246 16.14 -12.55 5.74
N LYS A 247 17.23 -13.28 5.50
CA LYS A 247 17.47 -13.94 4.20
C LYS A 247 16.47 -15.08 3.99
N MET A 248 15.87 -15.13 2.81
CA MET A 248 15.06 -16.26 2.38
C MET A 248 15.94 -17.26 1.62
N ASN A 249 15.94 -18.51 2.07
CA ASN A 249 16.55 -19.60 1.30
C ASN A 249 15.71 -19.86 0.05
N SER A 250 16.35 -20.23 -1.06
CA SER A 250 15.61 -20.65 -2.26
C SER A 250 14.67 -21.81 -1.91
N ARG A 251 13.45 -21.77 -2.44
CA ARG A 251 12.58 -22.95 -2.46
C ARG A 251 13.21 -23.91 -3.46
N LYS A 252 13.79 -25.01 -2.98
CA LYS A 252 14.10 -26.12 -3.88
C LYS A 252 12.77 -26.63 -4.48
N PRO A 253 12.69 -26.83 -5.79
CA PRO A 253 11.53 -27.48 -6.40
C PRO A 253 11.34 -28.90 -5.85
#